data_AF-A0A0C5EM53-F1
#
_entry.id   AF-A0A0C5EM53-F1
#
_cell.length_a   1.000
_cell.length_b   1.000
_cell.length_c   1.000
_cell.angle_alpha   90.00
_cell.angle_beta   90.00
_cell.angle_gamma   90.00
#
_symmetry.space_group_name_H-M   'P 1'
#
loop_
_entity.id
_entity.type
_entity.pdbx_description
1 polymer ?
#
loop_
_entity_poly.entity_id
_entity_poly.type
_entity_poly.pdbx_seq_one_letter_code
_entity_poly.pdbx_strand_id
1 'polypeptide(L)' 'MKIKTLWGFVGNGALLGADSNKIKANVVFDEADDEYAHTLIGKGLAVEVDASGEPKVAKPKETKPAAPKGGK' A
#
# COMPACT_ATOMS: atom_id res chain seq x y z
N MET A 1 -11.18 3.46 -1.42
CA MET A 1 -10.89 2.66 -0.21
C MET A 1 -9.97 3.39 0.75
N LYS A 2 -9.89 2.94 2.02
CA LYS A 2 -8.96 3.49 3.02
C LYS A 2 -7.66 2.70 3.05
N ILE A 3 -6.52 3.36 2.87
CA ILE A 3 -5.19 2.73 2.89
C ILE A 3 -4.21 3.47 3.79
N LYS A 4 -3.23 2.76 4.32
CA LYS A 4 -2.06 3.32 4.99
C LYS A 4 -0.81 3.01 4.18
N THR A 5 -0.06 4.05 3.84
CA THR A 5 1.24 3.92 3.18
C THR A 5 2.27 3.40 4.17
N LEU A 6 3.10 2.45 3.75
CA LEU A 6 4.19 1.90 4.56
C LEU A 6 5.50 2.66 4.34
N TRP A 7 5.71 3.13 3.11
CA TRP A 7 6.94 3.78 2.67
C TRP A 7 6.65 5.12 2.01
N GLY A 8 7.64 6.01 1.99
CA GLY A 8 7.56 7.25 1.25
C GLY A 8 7.81 6.99 -0.23
N PHE A 9 6.94 7.48 -1.09
CA PHE A 9 7.07 7.35 -2.54
C PHE A 9 6.57 8.59 -3.26
N VAL A 10 6.91 8.71 -4.55
CA VAL A 10 6.37 9.75 -5.43
C VAL A 10 5.38 9.07 -6.37
N GLY A 11 4.14 9.54 -6.40
CA GLY A 11 3.06 8.97 -7.18
C GLY A 11 1.95 9.98 -7.41
N ASN A 12 0.78 9.52 -7.84
CA ASN A 12 -0.36 10.40 -8.10
C ASN A 12 -1.10 10.72 -6.79
N GLY A 13 -0.79 11.88 -6.20
CA GLY A 13 -1.37 12.30 -4.92
C GLY A 13 -2.87 12.58 -5.02
N ALA A 14 -3.33 13.07 -6.16
CA ALA A 14 -4.75 13.34 -6.41
C ALA A 14 -5.61 12.08 -6.26
N LEU A 15 -5.11 10.91 -6.70
CA LEU A 15 -5.78 9.61 -6.55
C LEU A 15 -5.77 9.10 -5.10
N LEU A 16 -5.07 9.76 -4.19
CA LEU A 16 -5.03 9.45 -2.77
C LEU A 16 -5.76 10.50 -1.92
N GLY A 17 -6.27 11.57 -2.52
CA GLY A 17 -6.74 12.75 -1.78
C GLY A 17 -5.60 13.57 -1.16
N ALA A 18 -4.36 13.41 -1.65
CA ALA A 18 -3.21 14.18 -1.20
C ALA A 18 -3.03 15.44 -2.07
N ASP A 19 -2.70 16.56 -1.41
CA ASP A 19 -2.39 17.84 -2.06
C ASP A 19 -1.07 17.80 -2.86
N SER A 20 -0.30 16.72 -2.75
CA SER A 20 1.00 16.58 -3.37
C SER A 20 1.28 15.15 -3.82
N ASN A 21 2.04 15.07 -4.92
CA ASN A 21 2.50 13.80 -5.49
C ASN A 21 3.57 13.09 -4.64
N LYS A 22 4.13 13.77 -3.64
CA LYS A 22 5.12 13.21 -2.73
C LYS A 22 4.44 12.70 -1.46
N ILE A 23 4.32 11.40 -1.37
CA ILE A 23 3.65 10.70 -0.27
C ILE A 23 4.68 10.28 0.77
N LYS A 24 4.38 10.54 2.04
CA LYS A 24 5.24 10.13 3.16
C LYS A 24 4.85 8.72 3.63
N ALA A 25 5.80 8.05 4.28
CA ALA A 25 5.53 6.78 4.95
C ALA A 25 4.56 6.96 6.13
N ASN A 26 3.81 5.90 6.46
CA ASN A 26 2.87 5.84 7.58
C ASN A 26 1.69 6.83 7.50
N VAL A 27 1.37 7.34 6.31
CA VAL A 27 0.21 8.23 6.11
C VAL A 27 -1.01 7.40 5.73
N VAL A 28 -2.15 7.69 6.38
CA VAL A 28 -3.45 7.11 6.08
C VAL A 28 -4.20 8.01 5.10
N PHE A 29 -4.70 7.42 4.03
CA PHE A 29 -5.52 8.04 3.01
C PHE A 29 -6.90 7.38 3.02
N ASP A 30 -7.95 8.17 3.23
CA ASP A 30 -9.34 7.70 3.24
C ASP A 30 -10.00 7.83 1.85
N GLU A 31 -9.56 8.84 1.10
CA GLU A 31 -10.04 9.17 -0.24
C GLU A 31 -9.19 8.51 -1.34
N ALA A 32 -8.54 7.38 -1.03
CA ALA A 32 -7.77 6.69 -2.04
C ALA A 32 -8.68 6.00 -3.06
N ASP A 33 -8.44 6.27 -4.33
CA ASP A 33 -9.03 5.57 -5.45
C ASP A 33 -8.74 4.07 -5.35
N ASP A 34 -9.75 3.24 -5.64
CA ASP A 34 -9.69 1.80 -5.43
C ASP A 34 -8.62 1.13 -6.31
N GLU A 35 -8.57 1.46 -7.60
CA GLU A 35 -7.58 0.90 -8.53
C GLU A 35 -6.16 1.31 -8.17
N TYR A 36 -5.98 2.59 -7.81
CA TYR A 36 -4.68 3.10 -7.43
C TYR A 36 -4.20 2.53 -6.08
N ALA A 37 -5.09 2.44 -5.10
CA ALA A 37 -4.82 1.84 -3.80
C ALA A 37 -4.44 0.36 -3.92
N HIS A 38 -5.17 -0.43 -4.72
CA HIS A 38 -4.83 -1.82 -5.02
C HIS A 38 -3.45 -1.94 -5.67
N THR A 39 -3.09 -1.01 -6.56
CA THR A 39 -1.75 -0.96 -7.18
C THR A 39 -0.66 -0.73 -6.13
N LEU A 40 -0.88 0.20 -5.19
CA LEU A 40 0.09 0.47 -4.11
C LEU A 40 0.21 -0.69 -3.13
N ILE A 41 -0.90 -1.36 -2.81
CA ILE A 41 -0.93 -2.55 -1.97
C ILE A 41 -0.21 -3.71 -2.64
N GLY A 42 -0.49 -3.96 -3.93
CA GLY A 42 0.17 -5.00 -4.71
C GLY A 42 1.69 -4.78 -4.86
N LYS A 43 2.14 -3.52 -4.80
CA LYS A 43 3.56 -3.14 -4.78
C LYS A 43 4.19 -3.19 -3.38
N GLY A 44 3.41 -3.41 -2.32
CA GLY A 44 3.88 -3.35 -0.93
C GLY A 44 4.24 -1.93 -0.45
N LEU A 45 3.75 -0.88 -1.15
CA LEU A 45 3.94 0.52 -0.77
C LEU A 45 2.86 1.00 0.21
N ALA A 46 1.69 0.37 0.19
CA ALA A 46 0.58 0.63 1.09
C ALA A 46 -0.06 -0.66 1.58
N VAL A 47 -0.93 -0.55 2.58
CA VAL A 47 -1.80 -1.60 3.10
C VAL A 47 -3.20 -1.05 3.21
N GLU A 48 -4.20 -1.88 2.97
CA GLU A 48 -5.57 -1.49 3.26
C GLU A 48 -5.75 -1.36 4.78
N VAL A 49 -6.48 -0.34 5.22
CA VAL A 49 -6.88 -0.20 6.64
C VAL A 49 -8.39 -0.18 6.78
N ASP A 50 -8.89 -0.71 7.89
CA ASP A 50 -10.31 -0.72 8.21
C ASP A 50 -10.79 0.57 8.88
N ALA A 51 -12.09 0.63 9.15
CA ALA A 51 -12.71 1.78 9.78
C ALA A 51 -12.07 2.09 11.16
N SER A 52 -11.53 1.08 11.85
CA SER A 52 -10.74 1.23 13.08
C SER A 52 -9.33 1.80 12.85
N GLY A 53 -8.87 1.89 11.60
CA GLY A 53 -7.52 2.30 11.26
C GLY A 53 -6.48 1.20 11.48
N GLU A 54 -6.93 -0.03 11.75
CA GLU A 54 -6.05 -1.18 11.80
C GLU A 54 -5.77 -1.62 10.35
N PRO A 55 -4.55 -2.10 10.05
CA PRO A 55 -4.28 -2.69 8.75
C PRO A 55 -5.20 -3.89 8.61
N LYS A 56 -6.15 -3.80 7.67
CA LYS A 56 -6.83 -4.98 7.16
C LYS A 56 -5.68 -5.80 6.63
N VAL A 57 -5.40 -6.92 7.27
CA VAL A 57 -4.38 -7.85 6.80
C VAL A 57 -4.84 -8.30 5.41
N ALA A 58 -4.50 -7.52 4.38
CA ALA A 58 -4.30 -7.99 3.04
C ALA A 58 -3.06 -8.86 3.18
N LYS A 59 -3.28 -10.05 3.75
CA LYS A 59 -2.34 -11.13 3.93
C LYS A 59 -1.50 -11.10 2.66
N PRO A 60 -0.24 -10.63 2.73
CA PRO A 60 0.60 -10.63 1.57
C PRO A 60 0.56 -12.06 1.11
N LYS A 61 -0.02 -12.30 -0.07
CA LYS A 61 0.09 -13.62 -0.69
C LYS A 61 1.59 -13.81 -0.78
N GLU A 62 2.07 -14.72 0.07
CA GLU A 62 3.44 -14.96 0.43
C GLU A 62 4.43 -14.36 -0.59
N THR A 63 4.91 -13.15 -0.34
CA THR A 63 6.29 -12.85 -0.74
C THR A 63 7.14 -13.27 0.45
N LYS A 64 7.12 -14.57 0.72
CA LYS A 64 8.39 -15.23 1.00
C LYS A 64 9.27 -14.76 -0.14
N PRO A 65 10.40 -14.06 0.10
CA PRO A 65 11.35 -13.89 -0.98
C PRO A 65 11.53 -15.30 -1.52
N ALA A 66 11.29 -15.48 -2.82
CA ALA A 66 11.74 -16.67 -3.50
C ALA A 66 13.26 -16.66 -3.36
N ALA A 67 13.75 -17.09 -2.21
CA ALA A 67 15.02 -17.76 -2.12
C ALA A 67 14.91 -18.85 -3.19
N PRO A 68 15.73 -18.83 -4.24
CA PRO A 68 15.75 -19.95 -5.15
C PRO A 68 16.18 -21.15 -4.33
N LYS A 69 15.21 -21.98 -3.93
CA LYS A 69 15.47 -23.36 -3.54
C LYS A 69 15.42 -24.19 -4.82
N GLY A 70 16.50 -24.10 -5.59
CA GLY A 70 17.03 -25.22 -6.36
C GLY A 70 18.47 -25.39 -5.84
N GLY A 71 18.95 -26.54 -5.42
CA GLY A 71 18.55 -27.89 -5.76
C GLY A 71 19.83 -28.61 -6.16
N LYS A 72 20.24 -29.56 -5.30
CA LYS A 72 21.41 -30.45 -5.36
C LYS A 72 22.70 -29.93 -4.73
#